data_AF-R7Q6Y7-F1
#
_entry.id   AF-R7Q6Y7-F1
#
_cell.length_a   1.000
_cell.length_b   1.000
_cell.length_c   1.000
_cell.angle_alpha   90.00
_cell.angle_beta   90.00
_cell.angle_gamma   90.00
#
_symmetry.space_group_name_H-M   'P 1'
#
loop_
_entity.id
_entity.type
_entity.pdbx_description
1 polymer ?
#
loop_
_entity_poly.entity_id
_entity_poly.type
_entity_poly.pdbx_seq_one_letter_code
_entity_poly.pdbx_strand_id
1 'polypeptide(L)'
;MAFAPPLRPPLSGRTRTREGDFRCTRHGDKEMRYRMTLSGAPDSKSASVPNDESKVKDDTPPSYCRCCASEMVERTPPGDERVRSVCPKCNHIAYENPKVVVGCVPISKDRRRVLLARRAIPPVGKWTFPQGFLENGETAERGAAREAWEEARAELDMNPITLLAVYNVLPAQQVQLLYRCTLLNEDTVAAGSESLVVRMFAWEDIPWDELAFPTIKWALEYSYQHRNNEITQPQLKFR
;
A
#
# COMPACT_ATOMS: atom_id res chain seq x y z
N MET A 1 -22.82 60.35 -11.96
CA MET A 1 -23.19 59.66 -13.21
C MET A 1 -22.01 58.75 -13.56
N ALA A 2 -21.90 57.52 -13.06
CA ALA A 2 -22.59 56.29 -13.51
C ALA A 2 -22.42 56.10 -15.04
N PHE A 3 -21.80 55.04 -15.57
CA PHE A 3 -22.11 53.63 -15.35
C PHE A 3 -20.89 52.69 -15.53
N ALA A 4 -20.79 51.70 -14.65
CA ALA A 4 -19.98 50.49 -14.81
C ALA A 4 -20.80 49.39 -15.51
N PRO A 5 -20.16 48.46 -16.27
CA PRO A 5 -20.87 47.35 -16.90
C PRO A 5 -21.31 46.28 -15.89
N PRO A 6 -22.40 45.53 -16.15
CA PRO A 6 -23.01 44.65 -15.16
C PRO A 6 -22.18 43.39 -14.89
N LEU A 7 -22.08 43.06 -13.60
CA LEU A 7 -21.57 41.80 -13.06
C LEU A 7 -22.47 40.63 -13.53
N ARG A 8 -21.86 39.55 -14.01
CA ARG A 8 -22.58 38.30 -14.31
C ARG A 8 -23.03 37.60 -13.01
N PRO A 9 -24.22 36.99 -12.98
CA PRO A 9 -24.70 36.24 -11.81
C PRO A 9 -23.89 34.95 -11.60
N PRO A 10 -23.88 34.42 -10.37
CA PRO A 10 -23.19 33.17 -10.05
C PRO A 10 -23.87 31.99 -10.76
N LEU A 11 -23.09 31.19 -11.49
CA LEU A 11 -23.58 29.94 -12.05
C LEU A 11 -23.78 28.94 -10.90
N SER A 12 -25.04 28.58 -10.68
CA SER A 12 -25.48 27.47 -9.87
C SER A 12 -24.90 26.14 -10.36
N GLY A 13 -24.74 25.20 -9.44
CA GLY A 13 -24.05 23.93 -9.63
C GLY A 13 -24.54 23.12 -10.83
N ARG A 14 -23.58 22.59 -11.59
CA ARG A 14 -23.70 21.33 -12.32
C ARG A 14 -22.37 20.59 -12.21
N THR A 15 -22.41 19.44 -11.56
CA THR A 15 -21.40 18.39 -11.64
C THR A 15 -21.12 18.08 -13.11
N ARG A 16 -19.89 18.37 -13.58
CA ARG A 16 -19.42 17.89 -14.87
C ARG A 16 -19.02 16.43 -14.70
N THR A 17 -19.85 15.50 -15.17
CA THR A 17 -19.38 14.19 -15.60
C THR A 17 -18.45 14.42 -16.80
N ARG A 18 -17.14 14.26 -16.61
CA ARG A 18 -16.22 14.10 -17.74
C ARG A 18 -16.28 12.64 -18.15
N GLU A 19 -17.06 12.32 -19.18
CA GLU A 19 -16.85 11.11 -19.98
C GLU A 19 -15.53 11.31 -20.74
N GLY A 20 -14.49 10.59 -20.32
CA GLY A 20 -13.20 10.54 -21.02
C GLY A 20 -13.14 9.25 -21.82
N ASP A 21 -13.19 9.37 -23.14
CA ASP A 21 -13.07 8.25 -24.08
C ASP A 21 -11.58 7.91 -24.24
N PHE A 22 -11.06 6.96 -23.45
CA PHE A 22 -9.66 6.54 -23.54
C PHE A 22 -9.50 5.49 -24.65
N ARG A 23 -8.82 5.86 -25.74
CA ARG A 23 -8.40 4.92 -26.80
C ARG A 23 -7.00 4.40 -26.52
N CYS A 24 -6.89 3.13 -26.16
CA CYS A 24 -5.64 2.38 -26.20
C CYS A 24 -5.67 1.44 -27.41
N THR A 25 -5.00 1.81 -28.50
CA THR A 25 -4.85 0.94 -29.68
C THR A 25 -3.67 0.00 -29.49
N ARG A 26 -3.92 -1.27 -29.19
CA ARG A 26 -3.00 -2.36 -29.58
C ARG A 26 -3.44 -2.91 -30.92
N HIS A 27 -2.47 -3.19 -31.78
CA HIS A 27 -2.63 -3.91 -33.04
C HIS A 27 -3.36 -5.25 -32.82
N GLY A 28 -4.42 -5.52 -33.59
CA GLY A 28 -5.02 -6.85 -33.76
C GLY A 28 -6.33 -7.11 -32.99
N ASP A 29 -7.46 -6.77 -33.63
CA ASP A 29 -8.82 -7.36 -33.56
C ASP A 29 -9.39 -7.94 -32.24
N LYS A 30 -10.14 -7.09 -31.51
CA LYS A 30 -11.60 -7.20 -31.22
C LYS A 30 -11.98 -6.12 -30.19
N GLU A 31 -12.86 -5.20 -30.58
CA GLU A 31 -13.35 -4.08 -29.77
C GLU A 31 -14.14 -4.59 -28.54
N MET A 32 -13.60 -4.44 -27.32
CA MET A 32 -14.34 -4.66 -26.07
C MET A 32 -14.53 -3.32 -25.36
N ARG A 33 -15.76 -2.81 -25.36
CA ARG A 33 -16.14 -1.58 -24.64
C ARG A 33 -16.49 -1.93 -23.20
N TYR A 34 -15.71 -1.43 -22.24
CA TYR A 34 -16.07 -1.45 -20.81
C TYR A 34 -16.56 -0.06 -20.39
N ARG A 35 -17.76 0.00 -19.79
CA ARG A 35 -18.32 1.23 -19.20
C ARG A 35 -17.98 1.25 -17.72
N MET A 36 -17.09 2.15 -17.31
CA MET A 36 -16.66 2.31 -15.91
C MET A 36 -17.25 3.59 -15.35
N THR A 37 -18.15 3.49 -14.38
CA THR A 37 -18.69 4.66 -13.65
C THR A 37 -17.86 4.90 -12.40
N LEU A 38 -17.08 5.97 -12.37
CA LEU A 38 -16.38 6.45 -11.18
C LEU A 38 -17.35 7.29 -10.33
N SER A 39 -17.78 6.78 -9.19
CA SER A 39 -18.39 7.59 -8.12
C SER A 39 -17.27 8.30 -7.35
N GLY A 40 -17.37 9.62 -7.18
CA GLY A 40 -16.31 10.50 -6.69
C GLY A 40 -15.77 10.13 -5.29
N ALA A 41 -14.45 10.20 -5.16
CA ALA A 41 -13.74 10.16 -3.88
C ALA A 41 -13.88 11.52 -3.17
N PRO A 42 -13.98 11.56 -1.82
CA PRO A 42 -13.95 12.80 -1.07
C PRO A 42 -12.53 13.38 -1.04
N ASP A 43 -12.44 14.72 -1.09
CA ASP A 43 -11.20 15.50 -1.07
C ASP A 43 -10.34 15.20 0.17
N SER A 44 -9.23 14.50 -0.02
CA SER A 44 -8.20 14.35 1.02
C SER A 44 -7.31 15.59 1.03
N LYS A 45 -7.42 16.39 2.09
CA LYS A 45 -6.43 17.44 2.38
C LYS A 45 -5.07 16.76 2.61
N SER A 46 -4.09 17.11 1.79
CA SER A 46 -2.71 16.62 1.89
C SER A 46 -2.09 17.03 3.22
N ALA A 47 -2.00 16.10 4.16
CA ALA A 47 -1.16 16.26 5.34
C ALA A 47 0.30 16.15 4.90
N SER A 48 1.07 17.22 5.04
CA SER A 48 2.51 17.23 4.80
C SER A 48 3.22 16.39 5.87
N VAL A 49 3.84 15.30 5.47
CA VAL A 49 4.68 14.46 6.34
C VAL A 49 6.04 15.15 6.50
N PRO A 50 6.56 15.36 7.73
CA PRO A 50 7.93 15.84 7.94
C PRO A 50 8.94 14.79 7.46
N ASN A 51 9.91 15.23 6.66
CA ASN A 51 11.02 14.39 6.19
C ASN A 51 12.00 14.18 7.36
N ASP A 52 12.08 12.97 7.90
CA ASP A 52 13.24 12.54 8.69
C ASP A 52 14.19 11.84 7.71
N GLU A 53 15.19 12.58 7.25
CA GLU A 53 16.22 12.13 6.29
C GLU A 53 17.21 11.13 6.91
N SER A 54 17.05 10.80 8.20
CA SER A 54 17.97 9.90 8.88
C SER A 54 17.51 8.44 8.78
N LYS A 55 18.05 7.76 7.77
CA LYS A 55 18.19 6.28 7.63
C LYS A 55 17.25 5.60 6.63
N VAL A 56 17.60 5.71 5.34
CA VAL A 56 17.33 4.68 4.34
C VAL A 56 18.69 4.26 3.77
N LYS A 57 19.24 3.14 4.24
CA LYS A 57 20.54 2.61 3.80
C LYS A 57 20.38 1.21 3.23
N ASP A 58 19.71 1.07 2.08
CA ASP A 58 19.83 -0.13 1.23
C ASP A 58 19.30 0.07 -0.21
N ASP A 59 19.45 1.28 -0.76
CA ASP A 59 18.98 1.61 -2.12
C ASP A 59 20.14 2.13 -2.99
N THR A 60 21.40 1.81 -2.67
CA THR A 60 22.52 2.22 -3.52
C THR A 60 22.56 1.33 -4.77
N PRO A 61 22.56 1.89 -5.99
CA PRO A 61 22.66 1.10 -7.21
C PRO A 61 23.89 0.18 -7.17
N PRO A 62 23.80 -1.04 -7.76
CA PRO A 62 24.87 -2.01 -7.68
C PRO A 62 26.14 -1.49 -8.36
N SER A 63 27.30 -1.62 -7.72
CA SER A 63 28.59 -1.19 -8.29
C SER A 63 29.05 -2.06 -9.46
N TYR A 64 28.57 -3.30 -9.56
CA TYR A 64 28.97 -4.26 -10.60
C TYR A 64 27.77 -4.90 -11.29
N CYS A 65 27.92 -5.16 -12.59
CA CYS A 65 26.89 -5.75 -13.43
C CYS A 65 26.65 -7.21 -13.08
N ARG A 66 25.40 -7.56 -12.74
CA ARG A 66 24.97 -8.94 -12.51
C ARG A 66 25.13 -9.90 -13.70
N CYS A 67 25.24 -9.37 -14.93
CA CYS A 67 25.36 -10.18 -16.15
C CYS A 67 26.80 -10.49 -16.54
N CYS A 68 27.76 -9.59 -16.25
CA CYS A 68 29.12 -9.71 -16.76
C CYS A 68 30.23 -9.20 -15.83
N ALA A 69 29.88 -8.85 -14.59
CA ALA A 69 30.77 -8.37 -13.52
C ALA A 69 31.55 -7.08 -13.82
N SER A 70 31.23 -6.37 -14.91
CA SER A 70 31.84 -5.06 -15.19
C SER A 70 31.27 -3.97 -14.29
N GLU A 71 32.07 -2.96 -13.96
CA GLU A 71 31.64 -1.81 -13.18
C GLU A 71 30.46 -1.08 -13.85
N MET A 72 29.48 -0.66 -13.04
CA MET A 72 28.29 0.04 -13.49
C MET A 72 28.56 1.56 -13.54
N VAL A 73 27.93 2.25 -14.49
CA VAL A 73 28.03 3.71 -14.62
C VAL A 73 26.65 4.36 -14.63
N GLU A 74 26.55 5.55 -14.07
CA GLU A 74 25.33 6.35 -14.16
C GLU A 74 25.29 7.09 -15.51
N ARG A 75 24.27 6.81 -16.32
CA ARG A 75 24.00 7.54 -17.58
C ARG A 75 22.53 7.49 -17.94
N THR A 76 22.09 8.37 -18.82
CA THR A 76 20.76 8.30 -19.44
C THR A 76 20.81 7.38 -20.67
N PRO A 77 20.14 6.21 -20.66
CA PRO A 77 20.07 5.34 -21.84
C PRO A 77 19.37 6.02 -23.03
N PRO A 78 19.68 5.65 -24.28
CA PRO A 78 18.94 6.14 -25.45
C PRO A 78 17.43 5.85 -25.32
N GLY A 79 16.60 6.88 -25.44
CA GLY A 79 15.14 6.78 -25.34
C GLY A 79 14.58 6.81 -23.91
N ASP A 80 15.43 6.97 -22.89
CA ASP A 80 15.01 7.27 -21.51
C ASP A 80 15.23 8.76 -21.20
N GLU A 81 14.52 9.27 -20.20
CA GLU A 81 14.66 10.65 -19.71
C GLU A 81 15.38 10.70 -18.35
N ARG A 82 15.60 9.53 -17.73
CA ARG A 82 16.18 9.43 -16.39
C ARG A 82 17.58 8.83 -16.41
N VAL A 83 18.42 9.27 -15.47
CA VAL A 83 19.71 8.65 -15.17
C VAL A 83 19.45 7.27 -14.58
N ARG A 84 20.20 6.26 -15.05
CA ARG A 84 20.13 4.87 -14.61
C ARG A 84 21.52 4.32 -14.35
N SER A 85 21.60 3.29 -13.52
CA SER A 85 22.78 2.44 -13.43
C SER A 85 22.84 1.50 -14.65
N VAL A 86 23.83 1.71 -15.51
CA VAL A 86 23.97 0.99 -16.78
C VAL A 86 25.36 0.36 -16.89
N CYS A 87 25.41 -0.89 -17.33
CA CYS A 87 26.67 -1.54 -17.66
C CYS A 87 27.19 -1.05 -19.03
N PRO A 88 28.42 -0.50 -19.13
CA PRO A 88 28.96 -0.05 -20.41
C PRO A 88 29.37 -1.21 -21.33
N LYS A 89 29.60 -2.42 -20.78
CA LYS A 89 30.05 -3.59 -21.54
C LYS A 89 28.91 -4.34 -22.25
N CYS A 90 27.82 -4.62 -21.52
CA CYS A 90 26.71 -5.43 -22.06
C CYS A 90 25.39 -4.66 -22.17
N ASN A 91 25.37 -3.35 -21.89
CA ASN A 91 24.20 -2.47 -21.92
C ASN A 91 23.04 -2.88 -21.00
N HIS A 92 23.29 -3.76 -20.02
CA HIS A 92 22.30 -4.08 -18.99
C HIS A 92 21.99 -2.84 -18.15
N ILE A 93 20.71 -2.58 -17.92
CA ILE A 93 20.21 -1.50 -17.06
C ILE A 93 19.74 -2.13 -15.75
N ALA A 94 20.34 -1.73 -14.64
CA ALA A 94 19.90 -2.13 -13.30
C ALA A 94 18.80 -1.15 -12.85
N TYR A 95 17.54 -1.52 -13.09
CA TYR A 95 16.41 -0.72 -12.63
C TYR A 95 16.24 -0.84 -11.12
N GLU A 96 16.12 0.31 -10.47
CA GLU A 96 15.60 0.42 -9.12
C GLU A 96 14.08 0.49 -9.18
N ASN A 97 13.43 -0.40 -8.43
CA ASN A 97 11.98 -0.49 -8.35
C ASN A 97 11.56 -0.33 -6.89
N PRO A 98 10.41 0.31 -6.63
CA PRO A 98 9.83 0.33 -5.30
C PRO A 98 9.60 -1.09 -4.77
N LYS A 99 9.85 -1.28 -3.47
CA LYS A 99 9.54 -2.54 -2.78
C LYS A 99 8.04 -2.60 -2.47
N VAL A 100 7.44 -3.77 -2.63
CA VAL A 100 6.04 -3.99 -2.27
C VAL A 100 5.99 -4.57 -0.86
N VAL A 101 5.22 -3.92 0.01
CA VAL A 101 4.93 -4.40 1.36
C VAL A 101 3.46 -4.82 1.41
N VAL A 102 3.20 -5.96 2.01
CA VAL A 102 1.86 -6.48 2.24
C VAL A 102 1.61 -6.59 3.74
N GLY A 103 0.40 -6.25 4.16
CA GLY A 103 0.04 -6.31 5.57
C GLY A 103 -1.43 -6.61 5.76
N CYS A 104 -1.79 -7.05 6.96
CA CYS A 104 -3.16 -7.37 7.32
C CYS A 104 -3.51 -6.73 8.66
N VAL A 105 -4.69 -6.10 8.73
CA VAL A 105 -5.39 -5.71 9.96
C VAL A 105 -6.29 -6.88 10.39
N PRO A 106 -5.87 -7.76 11.32
CA PRO A 106 -6.63 -8.94 11.70
C PRO A 106 -7.67 -8.55 12.74
N ILE A 107 -8.94 -8.82 12.47
CA ILE A 107 -10.06 -8.48 13.35
C ILE A 107 -10.70 -9.72 13.94
N SER A 108 -11.25 -9.61 15.15
CA SER A 108 -12.08 -10.66 15.75
C SER A 108 -13.33 -10.93 14.91
N LYS A 109 -13.95 -12.11 15.08
CA LYS A 109 -15.18 -12.48 14.35
C LYS A 109 -16.34 -11.50 14.56
N ASP A 110 -16.46 -10.96 15.77
CA ASP A 110 -17.45 -9.93 16.12
C ASP A 110 -17.02 -8.50 15.68
N ARG A 111 -15.84 -8.37 15.07
CA ARG A 111 -15.23 -7.12 14.58
C ARG A 111 -15.00 -6.06 15.65
N ARG A 112 -15.03 -6.43 16.94
CA ARG A 112 -14.86 -5.51 18.07
C ARG A 112 -13.42 -5.33 18.50
N ARG A 113 -12.54 -6.25 18.12
CA ARG A 113 -11.13 -6.24 18.51
C ARG A 113 -10.23 -6.41 17.30
N VAL A 114 -9.00 -5.92 17.42
CA VAL A 114 -7.94 -6.01 16.43
C VAL A 114 -6.70 -6.62 17.07
N LEU A 115 -5.99 -7.47 16.33
CA LEU A 115 -4.71 -8.02 16.74
C LEU A 115 -3.58 -7.04 16.40
N LEU A 116 -2.76 -6.72 17.40
CA LEU A 116 -1.51 -6.00 17.20
C LEU A 116 -0.33 -6.82 17.72
N ALA A 117 0.82 -6.63 17.08
CA ALA A 117 2.11 -7.17 17.44
C ALA A 117 3.03 -6.03 17.91
N ARG A 118 3.74 -6.26 19.02
CA ARG A 118 4.75 -5.33 19.54
C ARG A 118 6.09 -5.72 18.97
N ARG A 119 6.71 -4.84 18.19
CA ARG A 119 7.91 -5.15 17.40
C ARG A 119 9.12 -5.49 18.28
N ALA A 120 9.81 -6.59 17.95
CA ALA A 120 11.13 -6.94 18.48
C ALA A 120 12.28 -6.31 17.67
N ILE A 121 11.97 -5.79 16.49
CA ILE A 121 12.89 -5.10 15.57
C ILE A 121 12.62 -3.59 15.50
N PRO A 122 13.60 -2.75 15.11
CA PRO A 122 13.42 -1.30 15.02
C PRO A 122 12.19 -0.88 14.19
N PRO A 123 11.35 0.07 14.67
CA PRO A 123 11.37 0.67 16.00
C PRO A 123 10.87 -0.32 17.07
N VAL A 124 11.78 -0.75 17.96
CA VAL A 124 11.52 -1.80 18.97
C VAL A 124 10.50 -1.29 20.00
N GLY A 125 9.60 -2.17 20.43
CA GLY A 125 8.63 -1.88 21.48
C GLY A 125 7.42 -1.07 21.02
N LYS A 126 7.33 -0.71 19.74
CA LYS A 126 6.15 -0.08 19.14
C LYS A 126 5.15 -1.12 18.64
N TRP A 127 3.88 -0.76 18.59
CA TRP A 127 2.80 -1.63 18.13
C TRP A 127 2.56 -1.47 16.62
N THR A 128 2.26 -2.58 15.96
CA THR A 128 1.90 -2.65 14.54
C THR A 128 0.88 -3.77 14.33
N PHE A 129 0.19 -3.80 13.20
CA PHE A 129 -0.36 -5.05 12.70
C PHE A 129 0.70 -5.76 11.83
N PRO A 130 0.58 -7.08 11.58
CA PRO A 130 1.56 -7.82 10.78
C PRO A 130 1.72 -7.30 9.36
N GLN A 131 2.97 -7.11 8.93
CA GLN A 131 3.31 -6.64 7.58
C GLN A 131 4.78 -6.89 7.23
N GLY A 132 5.03 -7.23 5.97
CA GLY A 132 6.39 -7.41 5.46
C GLY A 132 6.45 -7.40 3.94
N PHE A 133 7.60 -7.73 3.38
CA PHE A 133 7.81 -7.66 1.94
C PHE A 133 7.02 -8.74 1.21
N LEU A 134 6.50 -8.39 0.03
CA LEU A 134 5.93 -9.36 -0.87
C LEU A 134 7.04 -10.21 -1.48
N GLU A 135 6.92 -11.52 -1.33
CA GLU A 135 7.89 -12.46 -1.88
C GLU A 135 7.56 -12.89 -3.32
N ASN A 136 8.57 -13.36 -4.04
CA ASN A 136 8.35 -13.89 -5.38
C ASN A 136 7.54 -15.20 -5.32
N GLY A 137 6.54 -15.33 -6.17
CA GLY A 137 5.73 -16.55 -6.30
C GLY A 137 4.51 -16.62 -5.39
N GLU A 138 4.20 -15.56 -4.63
CA GLU A 138 2.96 -15.44 -3.86
C GLU A 138 2.05 -14.32 -4.39
N THR A 139 0.75 -14.40 -4.07
CA THR A 139 -0.17 -13.27 -4.27
C THR A 139 -0.05 -12.31 -3.07
N ALA A 140 -0.48 -11.06 -3.24
CA ALA A 140 -0.42 -10.08 -2.16
C ALA A 140 -1.26 -10.49 -0.93
N GLU A 141 -2.40 -11.14 -1.16
CA GLU A 141 -3.23 -11.72 -0.10
C GLU A 141 -2.47 -12.82 0.66
N ARG A 142 -1.79 -13.71 -0.06
CA ARG A 142 -1.04 -14.82 0.54
C ARG A 142 0.18 -14.32 1.31
N GLY A 143 0.86 -13.29 0.80
CA GLY A 143 1.94 -12.62 1.52
C GLY A 143 1.45 -11.97 2.80
N ALA A 144 0.33 -11.24 2.76
CA ALA A 144 -0.26 -10.65 3.97
C ALA A 144 -0.64 -11.72 5.01
N ALA A 145 -1.14 -12.89 4.57
CA ALA A 145 -1.46 -14.01 5.45
C ALA A 145 -0.21 -14.71 6.00
N ARG A 146 0.84 -14.85 5.18
CA ARG A 146 2.15 -15.36 5.61
C ARG A 146 2.73 -14.48 6.72
N GLU A 147 2.79 -13.16 6.51
CA GLU A 147 3.30 -12.21 7.51
C GLU A 147 2.48 -12.28 8.82
N ALA A 148 1.15 -12.38 8.72
CA ALA A 148 0.29 -12.56 9.89
C ALA A 148 0.61 -13.83 10.67
N TRP A 149 0.91 -14.94 9.98
CA TRP A 149 1.31 -16.18 10.62
C TRP A 149 2.74 -16.11 11.18
N GLU A 150 3.69 -15.52 10.46
CA GLU A 150 5.09 -15.40 10.86
C GLU A 150 5.25 -14.51 12.09
N GLU A 151 4.60 -13.34 12.11
CA GLU A 151 4.73 -12.36 13.21
C GLU A 151 3.82 -12.65 14.40
N ALA A 152 2.66 -13.28 14.18
CA ALA A 152 1.61 -13.37 15.20
C ALA A 152 0.90 -14.73 15.31
N ARG A 153 1.35 -15.76 14.57
CA ARG A 153 0.67 -17.06 14.47
C ARG A 153 -0.84 -16.91 14.18
N ALA A 154 -1.19 -15.83 13.49
CA ALA A 154 -2.56 -15.45 13.22
C ALA A 154 -3.05 -16.17 11.98
N GLU A 155 -3.93 -17.15 12.17
CA GLU A 155 -4.62 -17.81 11.07
C GLU A 155 -5.81 -16.96 10.63
N LEU A 156 -5.81 -16.57 9.35
CA LEU A 156 -6.78 -15.64 8.77
C LEU A 156 -7.81 -16.38 7.93
N ASP A 157 -9.06 -15.91 7.99
CA ASP A 157 -10.07 -16.25 7.01
C ASP A 157 -9.76 -15.52 5.70
N MET A 158 -9.42 -16.30 4.67
CA MET A 158 -9.08 -15.80 3.34
C MET A 158 -10.33 -15.51 2.48
N ASN A 159 -11.54 -15.77 2.98
CA ASN A 159 -12.78 -15.70 2.21
C ASN A 159 -13.89 -14.90 2.93
N PRO A 160 -13.87 -13.55 2.89
CA PRO A 160 -12.98 -12.71 2.09
C PRO A 160 -11.82 -12.08 2.88
N ILE A 161 -10.62 -12.15 2.32
CA ILE A 161 -9.56 -11.17 2.53
C ILE A 161 -9.86 -9.93 1.68
N THR A 162 -9.82 -8.73 2.29
CA THR A 162 -10.25 -7.50 1.61
C THR A 162 -9.13 -6.47 1.59
N LEU A 163 -8.67 -6.01 0.42
CA LEU A 163 -7.76 -4.87 0.37
C LEU A 163 -8.48 -3.61 0.89
N LEU A 164 -7.86 -3.05 1.92
CA LEU A 164 -8.36 -1.94 2.72
C LEU A 164 -7.79 -0.61 2.22
N ALA A 165 -6.49 -0.59 1.93
CA ALA A 165 -5.79 0.63 1.51
C ALA A 165 -4.55 0.30 0.68
N VAL A 166 -4.17 1.26 -0.17
CA VAL A 166 -2.87 1.29 -0.86
C VAL A 166 -2.17 2.59 -0.47
N TYR A 167 -0.96 2.49 0.08
CA TYR A 167 -0.17 3.65 0.47
C TYR A 167 1.17 3.71 -0.28
N ASN A 168 1.54 4.91 -0.72
CA ASN A 168 2.84 5.18 -1.31
C ASN A 168 3.75 5.81 -0.25
N VAL A 169 4.73 5.07 0.23
CA VAL A 169 5.71 5.55 1.21
C VAL A 169 6.97 5.95 0.44
N LEU A 170 6.91 7.13 -0.20
CA LEU A 170 7.97 7.61 -1.10
C LEU A 170 9.36 7.67 -0.45
N PRO A 171 9.53 8.16 0.80
CA PRO A 171 10.84 8.19 1.42
C PRO A 171 11.47 6.80 1.57
N ALA A 172 10.65 5.76 1.76
CA ALA A 172 11.09 4.37 1.89
C ALA A 172 11.06 3.60 0.57
N GLN A 173 10.73 4.26 -0.56
CA GLN A 173 10.53 3.66 -1.87
C GLN A 173 9.61 2.42 -1.83
N GLN A 174 8.49 2.53 -1.10
CA GLN A 174 7.58 1.42 -0.87
C GLN A 174 6.16 1.69 -1.38
N VAL A 175 5.50 0.64 -1.86
CA VAL A 175 4.05 0.58 -2.03
C VAL A 175 3.50 -0.44 -1.05
N GLN A 176 2.61 -0.01 -0.16
CA GLN A 176 1.99 -0.88 0.84
C GLN A 176 0.58 -1.28 0.40
N LEU A 177 0.31 -2.58 0.30
CA LEU A 177 -1.04 -3.13 0.13
C LEU A 177 -1.51 -3.68 1.47
N LEU A 178 -2.51 -3.02 2.05
CA LEU A 178 -2.99 -3.34 3.38
C LEU A 178 -4.36 -3.97 3.28
N TYR A 179 -4.53 -5.13 3.90
CA TYR A 179 -5.75 -5.91 3.90
C TYR A 179 -6.44 -5.85 5.26
N ARG A 180 -7.74 -6.16 5.28
CA ARG A 180 -8.51 -6.49 6.48
C ARG A 180 -8.97 -7.93 6.37
N CYS A 181 -8.75 -8.71 7.42
CA CYS A 181 -9.13 -10.12 7.47
C CYS A 181 -9.71 -10.47 8.83
N THR A 182 -10.59 -11.46 8.86
CA THR A 182 -11.10 -12.02 10.10
C THR A 182 -10.14 -13.07 10.62
N LEU A 183 -9.86 -13.07 11.92
CA LEU A 183 -9.13 -14.16 12.58
C LEU A 183 -10.00 -15.43 12.66
N LEU A 184 -9.42 -16.58 12.33
CA LEU A 184 -10.10 -17.88 12.48
C LEU A 184 -10.24 -18.27 13.94
N ASN A 185 -9.18 -18.06 14.73
CA ASN A 185 -9.15 -18.32 16.16
C ASN A 185 -8.28 -17.28 16.87
N GLU A 186 -8.79 -16.68 17.94
CA GLU A 186 -8.03 -15.73 18.76
C GLU A 186 -7.10 -16.45 19.75
N ASP A 187 -7.42 -17.69 20.14
CA ASP A 187 -6.66 -18.44 21.14
C ASP A 187 -5.34 -19.01 20.59
N THR A 188 -5.16 -19.00 19.26
CA THR A 188 -3.97 -19.53 18.60
C THR A 188 -2.90 -18.47 18.35
N VAL A 189 -3.21 -17.19 18.57
CA VAL A 189 -2.25 -16.10 18.31
C VAL A 189 -1.10 -16.17 19.31
N ALA A 190 0.11 -16.00 18.81
CA ALA A 190 1.32 -16.00 19.62
C ALA A 190 2.41 -15.19 18.93
N ALA A 191 3.34 -14.62 19.70
CA ALA A 191 4.41 -13.83 19.12
C ALA A 191 5.35 -14.69 18.26
N GLY A 192 5.60 -14.23 17.04
CA GLY A 192 6.67 -14.71 16.16
C GLY A 192 8.06 -14.22 16.58
N SER A 193 9.09 -14.58 15.81
CA SER A 193 10.47 -14.18 16.10
C SER A 193 10.70 -12.67 16.04
N GLU A 194 9.87 -11.93 15.29
CA GLU A 194 9.97 -10.47 15.13
C GLU A 194 9.03 -9.70 16.06
N SER A 195 8.30 -10.41 16.93
CA SER A 195 7.34 -9.86 17.86
C SER A 195 7.75 -10.14 19.30
N LEU A 196 7.75 -9.13 20.16
CA LEU A 196 7.93 -9.30 21.61
C LEU A 196 6.68 -9.90 22.25
N VAL A 197 5.51 -9.43 21.82
CA VAL A 197 4.21 -9.86 22.32
C VAL A 197 3.15 -9.53 21.27
N VAL A 198 2.08 -10.31 21.23
CA VAL A 198 0.87 -10.01 20.45
C VAL A 198 -0.31 -9.88 21.40
N ARG A 199 -1.28 -9.03 21.05
CA ARG A 199 -2.45 -8.79 21.89
C ARG A 199 -3.66 -8.38 21.05
N MET A 200 -4.82 -8.89 21.44
CA MET A 200 -6.12 -8.39 20.97
C MET A 200 -6.49 -7.13 21.74
N PHE A 201 -6.75 -6.04 21.03
CA PHE A 201 -7.20 -4.77 21.59
C PHE A 201 -8.64 -4.49 21.17
N ALA A 202 -9.46 -4.00 22.10
CA ALA A 202 -10.66 -3.27 21.70
C ALA A 202 -10.23 -1.98 20.98
N TRP A 203 -11.06 -1.48 20.07
CA TRP A 203 -10.71 -0.31 19.25
C TRP A 203 -10.41 0.94 20.09
N GLU A 204 -11.15 1.10 21.19
CA GLU A 204 -10.98 2.14 22.20
C GLU A 204 -9.70 2.01 23.04
N ASP A 205 -9.14 0.80 23.12
CA ASP A 205 -7.96 0.48 23.94
C ASP A 205 -6.66 0.47 23.13
N ILE A 206 -6.73 0.77 21.82
CA ILE A 206 -5.54 0.81 20.97
C ILE A 206 -4.57 1.89 21.51
N PRO A 207 -3.29 1.56 21.75
CA PRO A 207 -2.30 2.51 22.23
C PRO A 207 -1.79 3.38 21.07
N TRP A 208 -2.61 4.34 20.63
CA TRP A 208 -2.39 5.14 19.41
C TRP A 208 -1.03 5.86 19.35
N ASP A 209 -0.52 6.33 20.50
CA ASP A 209 0.77 7.03 20.61
C ASP A 209 1.98 6.08 20.62
N GLU A 210 1.74 4.77 20.75
CA GLU A 210 2.75 3.72 20.71
C GLU A 210 2.81 2.98 19.38
N LEU A 211 2.06 3.41 18.36
CA LEU A 211 2.12 2.81 17.03
C LEU A 211 3.46 3.10 16.34
N ALA A 212 3.95 2.13 15.57
CA ALA A 212 5.27 2.16 14.97
C ALA A 212 5.40 3.19 13.83
N PHE A 213 4.36 3.34 13.02
CA PHE A 213 4.39 4.18 11.82
C PHE A 213 3.05 4.88 11.57
N PRO A 214 3.03 6.05 10.91
CA PRO A 214 1.79 6.74 10.54
C PRO A 214 0.84 5.89 9.69
N THR A 215 1.37 5.05 8.79
CA THR A 215 0.55 4.18 7.94
C THR A 215 -0.25 3.16 8.74
N ILE A 216 0.30 2.68 9.88
CA ILE A 216 -0.43 1.81 10.80
C ILE A 216 -1.64 2.51 11.38
N LYS A 217 -1.45 3.75 11.87
CA LYS A 217 -2.53 4.56 12.42
C LYS A 217 -3.64 4.78 11.39
N TRP A 218 -3.29 5.22 10.18
CA TRP A 218 -4.27 5.51 9.13
C TRP A 218 -5.07 4.27 8.72
N ALA A 219 -4.40 3.12 8.59
CA ALA A 219 -5.09 1.88 8.24
C ALA A 219 -6.00 1.38 9.37
N LEU A 220 -5.60 1.51 10.63
CA LEU A 220 -6.43 1.16 11.78
C LEU A 220 -7.66 2.08 11.89
N GLU A 221 -7.48 3.40 11.75
CA GLU A 221 -8.58 4.37 11.74
C GLU A 221 -9.58 4.07 10.61
N TYR A 222 -9.08 3.82 9.39
CA TYR A 222 -9.93 3.49 8.26
C TYR A 222 -10.65 2.15 8.44
N SER A 223 -9.96 1.12 8.95
CA SER A 223 -10.56 -0.17 9.30
C SER A 223 -11.67 -0.02 10.34
N TYR A 224 -11.44 0.77 11.39
CA TYR A 224 -12.41 1.03 12.45
C TYR A 224 -13.69 1.72 11.94
N GLN A 225 -13.52 2.76 11.11
CA GLN A 225 -14.64 3.50 10.49
C GLN A 225 -15.49 2.60 9.59
N HIS A 226 -14.87 1.63 8.90
CA HIS A 226 -15.53 0.77 7.92
C HIS A 226 -15.76 -0.66 8.42
N ARG A 227 -15.63 -0.93 9.73
CA ARG A 227 -15.69 -2.29 10.30
C ARG A 227 -17.01 -3.01 10.03
N ASN A 228 -18.11 -2.26 9.89
CA ASN A 228 -19.43 -2.81 9.60
C ASN A 228 -19.74 -2.87 8.09
N ASN A 229 -18.89 -2.29 7.25
CA ASN A 229 -19.12 -2.26 5.81
C ASN A 229 -18.63 -3.56 5.18
N GLU A 230 -19.48 -4.13 4.32
CA GLU A 230 -19.05 -5.11 3.34
C GLU A 230 -18.29 -4.37 2.25
N ILE A 231 -16.97 -4.49 2.30
CA ILE A 231 -16.10 -3.99 1.23
C ILE A 231 -15.99 -5.14 0.24
N THR A 232 -16.64 -5.02 -0.90
CA THR A 232 -16.53 -6.02 -1.96
C THR A 232 -15.44 -5.62 -2.93
N GLN A 233 -14.48 -6.52 -3.12
CA GLN A 233 -13.46 -6.35 -4.14
C GLN A 233 -13.83 -7.11 -5.40
N PRO A 234 -13.60 -6.55 -6.59
CA PRO A 234 -13.74 -7.31 -7.82
C PRO A 234 -12.73 -8.45 -7.80
N GLN A 235 -13.24 -9.69 -7.73
CA GLN A 235 -12.42 -10.89 -7.74
C GLN A 235 -11.73 -11.03 -9.10
N LEU A 236 -10.40 -10.93 -9.13
CA LEU A 236 -9.61 -11.26 -10.31
C LEU A 236 -9.67 -12.78 -10.53
N LYS A 237 -10.49 -13.21 -11.49
CA LYS A 237 -10.56 -14.62 -11.89
C LYS A 237 -9.43 -14.91 -12.87
N PHE A 238 -8.37 -15.56 -12.40
CA PHE A 238 -7.40 -16.19 -13.29
C PHE A 238 -8.11 -17.35 -14.02
N ARG A 239 -8.12 -17.32 -15.35
CA ARG A 239 -8.60 -18.41 -16.21
C ARG A 239 -7.46 -19.35 -16.54
#